data_AF-A0A955W5I1-F1
#
_entry.id   AF-A0A955W5I1-F1
#
_cell.length_a   1.000
_cell.length_b   1.000
_cell.length_c   1.000
_cell.angle_alpha   90.00
_cell.angle_beta   90.00
_cell.angle_gamma   90.00
#
_symmetry.space_group_name_H-M   'P 1'
#
loop_
_entity.id
_entity.type
_entity.pdbx_description
1 polymer ?
#
loop_
_entity_poly.entity_id
_entity_poly.type
_entity_poly.pdbx_seq_one_letter_code
_entity_poly.pdbx_strand_id
1 'polypeptide(L)'
;MSADGGAKVECEGCGAPPIGGLVACPYCEAPYPGAPAQHVDCPSCGADNHPTALRCGACATSLLHSCVFCGRPSALALPACGHCGEAFEGATARKAQRDEQQRRQQMMSVAATGLSALGAVATSSAGQSILGQLFDSVKDELLKD
;
A
#
# COMPACT_ATOMS: atom_id res chain seq x y z
N MET A 1 -51.16 -0.03 -5.69
CA MET A 1 -50.43 -0.57 -4.52
C MET A 1 -50.04 -1.99 -4.87
N SER A 2 -48.90 -2.17 -5.54
CA SER A 2 -48.45 -3.49 -5.99
C SER A 2 -47.67 -4.15 -4.86
N ALA A 3 -48.29 -5.17 -4.25
CA ALA A 3 -47.61 -6.11 -3.38
C ALA A 3 -46.84 -7.08 -4.28
N ASP A 4 -45.58 -6.76 -4.58
CA ASP A 4 -44.65 -7.70 -5.18
C ASP A 4 -44.27 -8.71 -4.08
N GLY A 5 -44.96 -9.84 -4.09
CA GLY A 5 -44.64 -11.01 -3.27
C GLY A 5 -43.33 -11.61 -3.76
N GLY A 6 -42.21 -10.95 -3.43
CA GLY A 6 -40.88 -11.49 -3.66
C GLY A 6 -40.78 -12.83 -2.92
N ALA A 7 -40.72 -13.92 -3.70
CA ALA A 7 -40.50 -15.25 -3.15
C ALA A 7 -39.30 -15.17 -2.20
N LYS A 8 -39.49 -15.58 -0.95
CA LYS A 8 -38.39 -15.69 0.00
C LYS A 8 -37.45 -16.75 -0.56
N VAL A 9 -36.33 -16.32 -1.13
CA VAL A 9 -35.30 -17.23 -1.65
C VAL A 9 -34.58 -17.80 -0.44
N GLU A 10 -35.16 -18.82 0.19
CA GLU A 10 -34.54 -19.55 1.30
C GLU A 10 -33.39 -20.43 0.80
N CYS A 11 -32.46 -20.77 1.68
CA CYS A 11 -31.39 -21.72 1.37
C CYS A 11 -31.99 -23.10 1.07
N GLU A 12 -31.70 -23.66 -0.10
CA GLU A 12 -32.21 -24.98 -0.51
C GLU A 12 -31.71 -26.14 0.37
N GLY A 13 -30.60 -25.95 1.11
CA GLY A 13 -30.03 -26.97 1.98
C GLY A 13 -30.66 -27.05 3.38
N CYS A 14 -31.01 -25.91 3.99
CA CYS A 14 -31.49 -25.88 5.39
C CYS A 14 -32.69 -24.97 5.66
N GLY A 15 -33.20 -24.27 4.64
CA GLY A 15 -34.31 -23.32 4.79
C GLY A 15 -33.95 -21.98 5.43
N ALA A 16 -32.68 -21.76 5.81
CA ALA A 16 -32.26 -20.48 6.38
C ALA A 16 -32.42 -19.32 5.37
N PRO A 17 -32.79 -18.12 5.83
CA PRO A 17 -32.87 -16.96 4.94
C PRO A 17 -31.48 -16.60 4.38
N PRO A 18 -31.41 -16.05 3.15
CA PRO A 18 -30.17 -15.70 2.52
C PRO A 18 -29.57 -14.47 3.20
N ILE A 19 -28.27 -14.48 3.45
CA ILE A 19 -27.56 -13.32 3.99
C ILE A 19 -26.87 -12.58 2.83
N GLY A 20 -27.23 -11.30 2.66
CA GLY A 20 -26.68 -10.47 1.61
C GLY A 20 -25.15 -10.39 1.67
N GLY A 21 -24.51 -10.59 0.51
CA GLY A 21 -23.05 -10.53 0.36
C GLY A 21 -22.31 -11.85 0.58
N LEU A 22 -22.97 -12.89 1.13
CA LEU A 22 -22.41 -14.25 1.19
C LEU A 22 -22.72 -15.03 -0.09
N VAL A 23 -21.83 -15.94 -0.47
CA VAL A 23 -22.08 -16.89 -1.59
C VAL A 23 -22.55 -18.26 -1.12
N ALA A 24 -22.40 -18.55 0.17
CA ALA A 24 -22.84 -19.79 0.80
C ALA A 24 -23.60 -19.51 2.10
N CYS A 25 -24.46 -20.45 2.47
CA CYS A 25 -25.22 -20.40 3.70
C CYS A 25 -24.28 -20.58 4.91
N PRO A 26 -24.26 -19.68 5.90
CA PRO A 26 -23.36 -19.80 7.04
C PRO A 26 -23.75 -20.92 8.03
N TYR A 27 -24.90 -21.57 7.82
CA TYR A 27 -25.42 -22.60 8.71
C TYR A 27 -25.14 -24.02 8.21
N CYS A 28 -25.25 -24.25 6.90
CA CYS A 28 -25.07 -25.57 6.29
C CYS A 28 -24.04 -25.58 5.16
N GLU A 29 -23.37 -24.46 4.90
CA GLU A 29 -22.31 -24.29 3.89
C GLU A 29 -22.76 -24.54 2.44
N ALA A 30 -24.05 -24.79 2.21
CA ALA A 30 -24.59 -24.94 0.86
C ALA A 30 -24.45 -23.62 0.07
N PRO A 31 -23.93 -23.65 -1.16
CA PRO A 31 -23.85 -22.46 -2.00
C PRO A 31 -25.25 -21.95 -2.33
N TYR A 32 -25.43 -20.63 -2.38
CA TYR A 32 -26.70 -20.06 -2.81
C TYR A 32 -26.92 -20.28 -4.32
N PRO A 33 -28.17 -20.45 -4.78
CA PRO A 33 -28.47 -20.57 -6.20
C PRO A 33 -27.93 -19.37 -6.99
N GLY A 34 -27.17 -19.64 -8.06
CA GLY A 34 -26.55 -18.61 -8.89
C GLY A 34 -25.33 -17.93 -8.28
N ALA A 35 -24.80 -18.43 -7.15
CA ALA A 35 -23.55 -17.95 -6.59
C ALA A 35 -22.39 -18.09 -7.60
N PRO A 36 -21.49 -17.10 -7.70
CA PRO A 36 -20.31 -17.21 -8.54
C PRO A 36 -19.40 -18.34 -8.06
N ALA A 37 -18.69 -18.98 -8.99
CA ALA A 37 -17.69 -19.99 -8.66
C ALA A 37 -16.49 -19.41 -7.86
N GLN A 38 -16.21 -18.12 -8.05
CA GLN A 38 -15.17 -17.39 -7.32
C GLN A 38 -15.79 -16.72 -6.09
N HIS A 39 -15.05 -16.69 -5.00
CA HIS A 39 -15.44 -16.07 -3.74
C HIS A 39 -14.23 -15.41 -3.08
N VAL A 40 -14.49 -14.62 -2.04
CA VAL A 40 -13.46 -14.04 -1.18
C VAL A 40 -13.73 -14.38 0.28
N ASP A 41 -12.75 -15.02 0.90
CA ASP A 41 -12.83 -15.44 2.29
C ASP A 41 -12.69 -14.23 3.20
N CYS A 42 -13.56 -14.13 4.19
CA CYS A 42 -13.41 -13.10 5.21
C CYS A 42 -12.20 -13.44 6.10
N PRO A 43 -11.17 -12.57 6.19
CA PRO A 43 -9.99 -12.85 7.01
C PRO A 43 -10.29 -12.84 8.53
N SER A 44 -11.47 -12.36 8.94
CA SER A 44 -11.86 -12.31 10.35
C SER A 44 -12.73 -13.49 10.80
N CYS A 45 -13.60 -14.02 9.93
CA CYS A 45 -14.55 -15.07 10.32
C CYS A 45 -14.61 -16.27 9.37
N GLY A 46 -13.84 -16.27 8.28
CA GLY A 46 -13.78 -17.36 7.30
C GLY A 46 -14.98 -17.50 6.38
N ALA A 47 -16.00 -16.62 6.47
CA ALA A 47 -17.19 -16.72 5.62
C ALA A 47 -16.87 -16.41 4.14
N ASP A 48 -17.49 -17.13 3.22
CA ASP A 48 -17.33 -16.93 1.77
C ASP A 48 -18.21 -15.79 1.28
N ASN A 49 -17.59 -14.73 0.77
CA ASN A 49 -18.29 -13.54 0.29
C ASN A 49 -18.25 -13.44 -1.22
N HIS A 50 -19.20 -12.68 -1.77
CA HIS A 50 -19.21 -12.34 -3.18
C HIS A 50 -17.91 -11.59 -3.56
N PRO A 51 -17.30 -11.84 -4.73
CA PRO A 51 -16.04 -11.18 -5.13
C PRO A 51 -16.09 -9.64 -5.17
N THR A 52 -17.29 -9.07 -5.34
CA THR A 52 -17.51 -7.62 -5.35
C THR A 52 -17.92 -7.06 -3.98
N ALA A 53 -18.01 -7.88 -2.93
CA ALA A 53 -18.37 -7.44 -1.60
C ALA A 53 -17.28 -6.54 -1.00
N LEU A 54 -17.68 -5.38 -0.46
CA LEU A 54 -16.77 -4.45 0.21
C LEU A 54 -16.69 -4.70 1.72
N ARG A 55 -17.66 -5.44 2.27
CA ARG A 55 -17.75 -5.85 3.68
C ARG A 55 -18.27 -7.27 3.75
N CYS A 56 -17.87 -7.99 4.79
CA CYS A 56 -18.35 -9.34 5.02
C CYS A 56 -19.83 -9.34 5.37
N GLY A 57 -20.63 -10.19 4.70
CA GLY A 57 -22.06 -10.34 4.97
C GLY A 57 -22.36 -10.90 6.36
N ALA A 58 -21.42 -11.65 6.96
CA ALA A 58 -21.58 -12.29 8.27
C ALA A 58 -21.11 -11.40 9.44
N CYS A 59 -19.88 -10.86 9.39
CA CYS A 59 -19.28 -10.13 10.51
C CYS A 59 -19.01 -8.64 10.25
N ALA A 60 -19.38 -8.12 9.07
CA ALA A 60 -19.19 -6.72 8.65
C ALA A 60 -17.72 -6.22 8.58
N THR A 61 -16.72 -7.11 8.72
CA THR A 61 -15.30 -6.81 8.47
C THR A 61 -15.09 -6.26 7.07
N SER A 62 -14.24 -5.25 6.93
CA SER A 62 -13.88 -4.65 5.63
C SER A 62 -13.21 -5.70 4.73
N LEU A 63 -13.70 -5.82 3.50
CA LEU A 63 -13.10 -6.68 2.47
C LEU A 63 -12.27 -5.86 1.45
N LEU A 64 -11.70 -4.78 1.96
CA LEU A 64 -10.84 -3.87 1.21
C LEU A 64 -9.42 -3.90 1.79
N HIS A 65 -8.42 -3.78 0.93
CA HIS A 65 -7.04 -3.45 1.32
C HIS A 65 -6.59 -2.12 0.70
N SER A 66 -5.57 -1.50 1.29
CA SER A 66 -5.00 -0.24 0.78
C SER A 66 -3.81 -0.52 -0.15
N CYS A 67 -3.77 0.13 -1.30
CA CYS A 67 -2.64 0.03 -2.21
C CYS A 67 -1.40 0.74 -1.64
N VAL A 68 -0.28 0.02 -1.52
CA VAL A 68 1.00 0.58 -1.02
C VAL A 68 1.65 1.61 -1.95
N PHE A 69 1.19 1.69 -3.20
CA PHE A 69 1.72 2.63 -4.20
C PHE A 69 0.90 3.92 -4.28
N CYS A 70 -0.44 3.83 -4.37
CA CYS A 70 -1.31 5.00 -4.54
C CYS A 70 -2.18 5.34 -3.31
N GLY A 71 -2.16 4.51 -2.26
CA GLY A 71 -2.91 4.72 -1.02
C GLY A 71 -4.42 4.47 -1.10
N ARG A 72 -4.98 4.25 -2.30
CA ARG A 72 -6.43 4.05 -2.47
C ARG A 72 -6.88 2.63 -2.08
N PRO A 73 -8.13 2.47 -1.60
CA PRO A 73 -8.69 1.16 -1.30
C PRO A 73 -8.93 0.35 -2.58
N SER A 74 -8.86 -0.97 -2.47
CA SER A 74 -9.21 -1.93 -3.53
C SER A 74 -9.86 -3.18 -2.90
N ALA A 75 -10.71 -3.87 -3.65
CA ALA A 75 -11.36 -5.08 -3.19
C ALA A 75 -10.33 -6.22 -3.05
N LEU A 76 -10.45 -7.01 -1.98
CA LEU A 76 -9.55 -8.15 -1.69
C LEU A 76 -9.52 -9.19 -2.82
N ALA A 77 -10.62 -9.34 -3.57
CA ALA A 77 -10.69 -10.29 -4.68
C ALA A 77 -9.89 -9.85 -5.93
N LEU A 78 -9.45 -8.59 -6.02
CA LEU A 78 -8.72 -8.10 -7.18
C LEU A 78 -7.22 -8.44 -7.06
N PRO A 79 -6.58 -8.95 -8.13
CA PRO A 79 -5.14 -9.24 -8.11
C PRO A 79 -4.27 -7.97 -8.22
N ALA A 80 -4.85 -6.84 -8.61
CA ALA A 80 -4.18 -5.57 -8.79
C ALA A 80 -5.07 -4.39 -8.37
N CYS A 81 -4.44 -3.25 -8.06
CA CYS A 81 -5.15 -2.05 -7.64
C CYS A 81 -6.04 -1.53 -8.77
N GLY A 82 -7.35 -1.42 -8.51
CA GLY A 82 -8.32 -0.90 -9.48
C GLY A 82 -8.11 0.56 -9.86
N HIS A 83 -7.22 1.29 -9.17
CA HIS A 83 -6.90 2.68 -9.48
C HIS A 83 -5.59 2.88 -10.24
N CYS A 84 -4.47 2.32 -9.76
CA CYS A 84 -3.15 2.53 -10.37
C CYS A 84 -2.60 1.31 -11.13
N GLY A 85 -3.32 0.18 -11.13
CA GLY A 85 -2.95 -1.03 -11.86
C GLY A 85 -1.80 -1.85 -11.25
N GLU A 86 -1.22 -1.42 -10.13
CA GLU A 86 -0.14 -2.17 -9.48
C GLU A 86 -0.65 -3.49 -8.90
N ALA A 87 0.02 -4.59 -9.25
CA ALA A 87 -0.28 -5.93 -8.74
C ALA A 87 -0.06 -6.00 -7.22
N PHE A 88 -0.95 -6.67 -6.48
CA PHE A 88 -0.82 -6.80 -5.03
C PHE A 88 0.21 -7.84 -4.61
N GLU A 89 0.35 -8.91 -5.38
CA GLU A 89 1.40 -9.92 -5.16
C GLU A 89 2.78 -9.25 -5.22
N GLY A 90 3.58 -9.41 -4.17
CA GLY A 90 4.92 -8.81 -4.07
C GLY A 90 4.95 -7.27 -4.02
N ALA A 91 3.80 -6.60 -3.87
CA ALA A 91 3.72 -5.13 -3.88
C ALA A 91 4.65 -4.48 -2.86
N THR A 92 4.69 -5.00 -1.63
CA THR A 92 5.54 -4.48 -0.54
C THR A 92 7.03 -4.60 -0.88
N ALA A 93 7.47 -5.73 -1.44
CA ALA A 93 8.86 -5.94 -1.83
C ALA A 93 9.28 -4.97 -2.96
N ARG A 94 8.42 -4.80 -3.98
CA ARG A 94 8.65 -3.84 -5.06
C ARG A 94 8.67 -2.40 -4.56
N LYS A 95 7.79 -2.02 -3.63
CA LYS A 95 7.78 -0.69 -3.02
C LYS A 95 9.08 -0.42 -2.25
N ALA A 96 9.53 -1.37 -1.44
CA ALA A 96 10.80 -1.28 -0.71
C ALA A 96 12.00 -1.11 -1.66
N GLN A 97 12.03 -1.85 -2.78
CA GLN A 97 13.07 -1.72 -3.78
C GLN A 97 13.08 -0.32 -4.44
N ARG A 98 11.91 0.22 -4.79
CA ARG A 98 11.79 1.57 -5.36
C ARG A 98 12.22 2.64 -4.36
N ASP A 99 11.84 2.49 -3.09
CA ASP A 99 12.18 3.44 -2.03
C ASP A 99 13.69 3.47 -1.75
N GLU A 100 14.33 2.30 -1.73
CA GLU A 100 15.79 2.20 -1.59
C GLU A 100 16.52 2.83 -2.79
N GLN A 101 16.03 2.59 -4.01
CA GLN A 101 16.59 3.22 -5.21
C GLN A 101 16.47 4.76 -5.14
N GLN A 102 15.31 5.27 -4.74
CA GLN A 102 15.09 6.71 -4.56
C GLN A 102 16.01 7.30 -3.49
N ARG A 103 16.18 6.60 -2.37
CA ARG A 103 17.09 7.03 -1.29
C ARG A 103 18.54 7.09 -1.76
N ARG A 104 19.00 6.10 -2.53
CA ARG A 104 20.35 6.12 -3.12
C ARG A 104 20.54 7.28 -4.08
N GLN A 105 19.54 7.56 -4.93
CA GLN A 105 19.59 8.70 -5.86
C GLN A 105 19.63 10.04 -5.12
N GLN A 106 18.87 10.18 -4.04
CA GLN A 106 18.90 11.38 -3.18
C GLN A 106 20.25 11.57 -2.48
N MET A 107 20.88 10.48 -2.00
CA MET A 107 22.21 10.59 -1.40
C MET A 107 23.27 11.04 -2.42
N MET A 108 23.20 10.52 -3.66
CA MET A 108 24.13 10.92 -4.73
C MET A 108 23.92 12.37 -5.17
N SER A 109 22.68 12.86 -5.26
CA SER A 109 22.42 14.25 -5.62
C SER A 109 22.94 15.22 -4.56
N VAL A 110 22.72 14.92 -3.28
CA VAL A 110 23.24 15.74 -2.16
C VAL A 110 24.77 15.77 -2.17
N ALA A 111 25.44 14.62 -2.37
CA ALA A 111 26.89 14.57 -2.44
C ALA A 111 27.44 15.40 -3.61
N ALA A 112 26.84 15.29 -4.80
CA ALA A 112 27.24 16.06 -5.98
C ALA A 112 27.01 17.57 -5.79
N THR A 113 25.89 17.98 -5.19
CA THR A 113 25.60 19.39 -4.89
C THR A 113 26.53 19.94 -3.79
N GLY A 114 26.85 19.15 -2.77
CA GLY A 114 27.81 19.54 -1.72
C GLY A 114 29.23 19.73 -2.25
N LEU A 115 29.69 18.85 -3.14
CA LEU A 115 30.99 18.95 -3.81
C LEU A 115 31.08 20.17 -4.74
N SER A 116 30.01 20.49 -5.47
CA SER A 116 29.98 21.68 -6.33
C SER A 116 29.89 22.98 -5.53
N ALA A 117 29.20 23.00 -4.39
CA ALA A 117 29.20 24.14 -3.47
C ALA A 117 30.58 24.38 -2.84
N LEU A 118 31.27 23.33 -2.39
CA LEU A 118 32.64 23.43 -1.87
C LEU A 118 33.65 23.79 -2.97
N GLY A 119 33.50 23.26 -4.18
CA GLY A 119 34.31 23.61 -5.34
C GLY A 119 34.12 25.07 -5.76
N ALA A 120 32.90 25.59 -5.71
CA ALA A 120 32.61 27.00 -5.97
C ALA A 120 33.21 27.92 -4.89
N VAL A 121 33.19 27.50 -3.61
CA VAL A 121 33.85 28.27 -2.54
C VAL A 121 35.38 28.23 -2.70
N ALA A 122 35.98 27.06 -2.94
CA ALA A 122 37.43 26.91 -3.13
C ALA A 122 37.99 27.63 -4.37
N THR A 123 37.16 27.83 -5.40
CA THR A 123 37.53 28.57 -6.62
C THR A 123 37.08 30.04 -6.60
N SER A 124 36.22 30.43 -5.65
CA SER A 124 35.88 31.83 -5.42
C SER A 124 37.00 32.54 -4.68
N SER A 125 37.34 33.77 -5.12
CA SER A 125 38.32 34.62 -4.45
C SER A 125 37.97 34.91 -2.98
N ALA A 126 36.69 34.89 -2.62
CA ALA A 126 36.23 35.02 -1.24
C ALA A 126 36.48 33.78 -0.36
N GLY A 127 36.47 32.57 -0.95
CA GLY A 127 36.74 31.33 -0.20
C GLY A 127 38.23 31.04 0.00
N GLN A 128 39.11 31.54 -0.89
CA GLN A 128 40.56 31.46 -0.69
C GLN A 128 41.03 32.25 0.54
N SER A 129 40.41 33.41 0.83
CA SER A 129 40.70 34.18 2.05
C SER A 129 40.26 33.49 3.35
N ILE A 130 39.15 32.74 3.31
CA ILE A 130 38.63 32.04 4.51
C ILE A 130 39.43 30.77 4.80
N LEU A 131 39.82 30.03 3.75
CA LEU A 131 40.69 28.87 3.89
C LEU A 131 42.10 29.26 4.39
N GLY A 132 42.64 30.40 3.95
CA GLY A 132 43.90 30.93 4.48
C GLY A 132 43.84 31.20 5.99
N GLN A 133 42.78 31.84 6.48
CA GLN A 133 42.62 32.16 7.91
C GLN A 133 42.44 30.93 8.81
N LEU A 134 41.76 29.88 8.31
CA LEU A 134 41.61 28.62 9.02
C LEU A 134 42.93 27.83 9.05
N PHE A 135 43.66 27.81 7.94
CA PHE A 135 44.94 27.10 7.87
C PHE A 135 46.00 27.77 8.75
N ASP A 136 46.03 29.10 8.81
CA ASP A 136 46.94 29.84 9.68
C ASP A 136 46.61 29.61 11.17
N SER A 137 45.32 29.54 11.54
CA SER A 137 44.92 29.25 12.93
C SER A 137 45.33 27.85 13.39
N VAL A 138 45.16 26.83 12.54
CA VAL A 138 45.56 25.45 12.85
C VAL A 138 47.09 25.31 12.88
N LYS A 139 47.80 26.01 11.99
CA LYS A 139 49.25 26.02 11.94
C LYS A 139 49.87 26.69 13.17
N ASP A 140 49.29 27.79 13.64
CA ASP A 140 49.72 28.45 14.88
C ASP A 140 49.47 27.61 16.14
N GLU A 141 48.47 26.72 16.11
CA GLU A 141 48.20 25.78 17.20
C GLU A 141 49.15 24.58 17.19
N LEU A 142 49.59 24.12 16.01
CA LEU A 142 50.54 23.01 15.84
C LEU A 142 52.02 23.39 16.01
N LEU A 143 52.38 24.67 15.89
CA LEU A 143 53.77 25.16 16.06
C LEU A 143 54.07 25.65 17.49
N LYS A 144 53.14 25.43 18.43
CA LYS A 144 53.26 25.88 19.82
C LYS A 144 53.84 24.84 20.79
N ASP A 145 54.23 23.68 20.28
CA ASP A 145 55.04 22.65 20.96
C ASP A 145 56.51 22.72 20.52
#